data_AF-A0A3C2A9W5-F1
#
_entry.id   AF-A0A3C2A9W5-F1
#
_cell.length_a   1.000
_cell.length_b   1.000
_cell.length_c   1.000
_cell.angle_alpha   90.00
_cell.angle_beta   90.00
_cell.angle_gamma   90.00
#
_symmetry.space_group_name_H-M   'P 1'
#
loop_
_entity.id
_entity.type
_entity.pdbx_description
1 polymer ?
#
loop_
_entity_poly.entity_id
_entity_poly.type
_entity_poly.pdbx_seq_one_letter_code
_entity_poly.pdbx_strand_id
1 'polypeptide(L)' 'ATAGRLARAFDLRGSAMMIDTTCSSSLVALHQGCRDIQTGDAKYSVVAAAD' A
#
# COMPACT_ATOMS: atom_id res chain seq x y z
N ALA A 1 -2.24 -5.72 10.23
CA ALA A 1 -2.37 -7.07 9.61
C ALA A 1 -3.21 -7.07 8.32
N THR A 2 -4.02 -6.04 8.07
CA THR A 2 -4.95 -5.97 6.91
C THR A 2 -4.22 -6.03 5.56
N ALA A 3 -3.09 -5.34 5.41
CA ALA A 3 -2.28 -5.37 4.18
C ALA A 3 -1.84 -6.79 3.77
N GLY A 4 -1.32 -7.59 4.70
CA GLY A 4 -0.91 -8.98 4.42
C GLY A 4 -2.08 -9.91 4.09
N ARG A 5 -3.27 -9.65 4.64
CA ARG A 5 -4.49 -10.40 4.30
C ARG A 5 -4.96 -10.10 2.87
N LEU A 6 -4.94 -8.82 2.49
CA LEU A 6 -5.21 -8.39 1.11
C LEU A 6 -4.21 -9.02 0.14
N ALA A 7 -2.92 -8.95 0.45
CA ALA A 7 -1.89 -9.54 -0.40
C ALA A 7 -2.10 -11.05 -0.60
N ARG A 8 -2.43 -11.79 0.46
CA ARG A 8 -2.76 -13.22 0.35
C ARG A 8 -4.04 -13.47 -0.45
N ALA A 9 -5.08 -12.67 -0.26
CA ALA A 9 -6.37 -12.85 -0.92
C ALA A 9 -6.29 -12.63 -2.44
N PHE A 10 -5.42 -11.72 -2.89
CA PHE A 10 -5.23 -11.37 -4.30
C PHE A 10 -3.94 -11.93 -4.91
N ASP A 11 -3.23 -12.83 -4.21
CA ASP A 11 -1.91 -13.35 -4.59
C ASP A 11 -0.89 -12.26 -4.98
N LEU A 12 -0.92 -11.12 -4.28
CA LEU A 12 0.04 -10.04 -4.49
C LEU A 12 1.37 -10.42 -3.85
N ARG A 13 2.43 -10.43 -4.66
CA ARG A 13 3.78 -10.83 -4.25
C ARG A 13 4.71 -9.65 -3.94
N GLY A 14 4.16 -8.43 -3.93
CA GLY A 14 4.87 -7.19 -3.63
C GLY A 14 4.87 -6.83 -2.13
N SER A 15 5.34 -5.62 -1.82
CA SER A 15 5.36 -5.11 -0.45
C SER A 15 3.95 -4.98 0.13
N ALA A 16 3.73 -5.54 1.33
CA ALA A 16 2.46 -5.50 2.05
C ALA A 16 2.66 -4.82 3.42
N MET A 17 2.56 -3.49 3.44
CA MET A 17 2.80 -2.66 4.64
C MET A 17 1.54 -1.93 5.12
N MET A 18 1.49 -1.62 6.41
CA MET A 18 0.49 -0.70 6.98
C MET A 18 1.14 0.67 7.17
N ILE A 19 0.42 1.74 6.84
CA ILE A 19 0.85 3.12 7.04
C ILE A 19 -0.17 3.77 7.98
N ASP A 20 0.31 4.24 9.13
CA ASP A 20 -0.47 4.98 10.11
C ASP A 20 0.25 6.29 10.41
N THR A 21 -0.30 7.37 9.85
CA THR A 21 0.09 8.75 10.13
C THR A 21 -1.12 9.56 10.60
N THR A 22 -2.05 8.91 11.30
CA THR A 22 -3.32 9.52 11.74
C THR A 22 -4.18 9.94 10.54
N CYS A 23 -4.76 11.14 10.54
CA CYS A 23 -5.72 11.60 9.53
C CYS A 23 -5.14 11.71 8.11
N SER A 24 -3.81 11.69 7.96
CA SER A 24 -3.13 11.75 6.67
C SER A 24 -2.74 10.39 6.12
N SER A 25 -3.08 9.29 6.81
CA SER A 25 -2.66 7.93 6.44
C SER A 25 -3.01 7.57 5.00
N SER A 26 -4.19 7.97 4.52
CA SER A 26 -4.63 7.74 3.14
C SER A 26 -3.74 8.45 2.11
N LEU A 27 -3.40 9.71 2.36
CA LEU A 27 -2.52 10.49 1.48
C LEU A 27 -1.08 9.99 1.51
N VAL A 28 -0.58 9.62 2.70
CA VAL A 28 0.78 9.07 2.83
C VAL A 28 0.87 7.70 2.16
N ALA A 29 -0.15 6.85 2.29
CA ALA A 29 -0.18 5.55 1.62
C ALA A 29 -0.23 5.68 0.09
N LEU A 30 -1.02 6.62 -0.43
CA LEU A 30 -1.03 6.95 -1.85
C LEU A 30 0.32 7.49 -2.33
N HIS A 31 0.92 8.41 -1.57
CA HIS A 31 2.24 8.96 -1.90
C HIS A 31 3.29 7.86 -2.01
N GLN A 32 3.31 6.92 -1.06
CA GLN A 32 4.23 5.79 -1.11
C GLN A 32 3.98 4.89 -2.32
N GLY A 33 2.73 4.53 -2.59
CA GLY A 33 2.38 3.70 -3.76
C GLY A 33 2.78 4.33 -5.09
N CYS A 34 2.62 5.65 -5.22
CA CYS A 34 3.10 6.41 -6.38
C CYS A 34 4.62 6.39 -6.49
N ARG A 35 5.35 6.50 -5.37
CA ARG A 35 6.81 6.42 -5.36
C ARG A 35 7.30 5.05 -5.79
N ASP A 36 6.73 3.98 -5.26
CA ASP A 36 7.12 2.60 -5.60
C ASP A 36 6.98 2.33 -7.11
N ILE A 37 5.94 2.89 -7.73
CA ILE A 37 5.75 2.78 -9.19
C ILE A 37 6.78 3.62 -9.95
N GLN A 38 7.07 4.85 -9.49
CA GLN A 38 8.01 5.75 -10.13
C GLN A 38 9.46 5.26 -10.04
N THR A 39 9.86 4.65 -8.93
CA THR A 39 11.19 4.08 -8.74
C THR A 39 11.37 2.73 -9.44
N GLY A 40 10.27 2.10 -9.86
CA GLY A 40 10.27 0.77 -10.47
C GLY A 40 10.30 -0.37 -9.45
N ASP A 41 10.14 -0.07 -8.15
CA ASP A 41 10.04 -1.06 -7.08
C ASP A 41 8.74 -1.89 -7.19
N ALA A 42 7.70 -1.31 -7.81
CA ALA A 42 6.45 -1.99 -8.12
C ALA A 42 5.93 -1.63 -9.52
N LYS A 43 5.28 -2.57 -10.20
CA LYS A 43 4.54 -2.28 -11.44
C LYS A 43 3.13 -1.76 -11.18
N TYR A 44 2.55 -2.20 -10.08
CA TYR A 44 1.20 -1.86 -9.63
C TYR A 44 1.22 -1.70 -8.11
N SER A 45 0.46 -0.74 -7.60
CA SER A 45 0.30 -0.51 -6.17
C SER A 45 -1.18 -0.52 -5.81
N VAL A 46 -1.51 -1.22 -4.72
CA VAL A 46 -2.88 -1.31 -4.19
C VAL A 46 -2.90 -0.57 -2.86
N VAL A 47 -3.68 0.51 -2.81
CA VAL A 47 -3.81 1.35 -1.63
C VAL A 47 -5.24 1.27 -1.11
N ALA A 48 -5.38 1.04 0.19
CA ALA A 48 -6.65 1.01 0.90
C ALA A 48 -6.53 1.79 2.21
N ALA A 49 -7.58 2.53 2.55
CA ALA A 49 -7.74 3.21 3.83
C ALA A 49 -9.14 2.88 4.37
N ALA A 50 -9.23 2.71 5.68
CA ALA A 50 -10.48 2.53 6.40
C ALA A 50 -10.38 3.30 7.72
N ASP A 51 -11.45 4.00 8.08
CA ASP A 51 -11.58 4.74 9.34
C ASP A 51 -11.90 3.80 10.52
#